data_AF-A0A917MK63-F1
#
_entry.id   AF-A0A917MK63-F1
#
_cell.length_a   1.000
_cell.length_b   1.000
_cell.length_c   1.000
_cell.angle_alpha   90.00
_cell.angle_beta   90.00
_cell.angle_gamma   90.00
#
_symmetry.space_group_name_H-M   'P 1'
#
loop_
_entity.id
_entity.type
_entity.pdbx_description
1 polymer ?
#
loop_
_entity_poly.entity_id
_entity_poly.type
_entity_poly.pdbx_seq_one_letter_code
_entity_poly.pdbx_strand_id
1 'polypeptide(L)' 'MSDDDVIVKDCNGARLQNGDTVHVIKDLKVKGTSSTIKQGTKVKGIRLTDDPEHIECRVDNIKGLMLKTSFLKKVN' A
#
# COMPACT_ATOMS: atom_id res chain seq x y z
N MET A 1 21.04 -16.15 12.94
CA MET A 1 20.20 -16.23 11.74
C MET A 1 18.78 -15.95 12.20
N SER A 2 18.30 -14.73 11.95
CA SER A 2 16.90 -14.35 12.17
C SER A 2 16.55 -13.37 11.06
N ASP A 3 16.30 -13.92 9.87
CA ASP A 3 15.61 -13.20 8.80
C ASP A 3 14.14 -13.14 9.19
N ASP A 4 13.82 -12.26 10.14
CA ASP A 4 12.46 -11.77 10.36
C ASP A 4 12.13 -10.85 9.18
N ASP A 5 12.09 -11.42 7.97
CA ASP A 5 11.54 -10.76 6.79
C ASP A 5 10.09 -10.41 7.12
N VAL A 6 9.83 -9.12 7.35
CA VAL A 6 8.50 -8.61 7.63
C VAL A 6 7.59 -8.99 6.45
N ILE A 7 6.76 -10.01 6.64
CA ILE A 7 5.91 -10.54 5.58
C ILE A 7 4.71 -9.61 5.41
N VAL A 8 4.87 -8.62 4.54
CA VAL A 8 3.79 -7.72 4.13
C VAL A 8 2.84 -8.45 3.19
N LYS A 9 1.54 -8.45 3.51
CA LYS A 9 0.49 -9.09 2.71
C LYS A 9 -0.61 -8.10 2.35
N ASP A 10 -1.21 -8.29 1.19
CA ASP A 10 -2.40 -7.57 0.76
C ASP A 10 -3.67 -8.05 1.48
N CYS A 11 -4.82 -7.47 1.16
CA CYS A 11 -6.12 -7.83 1.74
C CYS A 11 -6.56 -9.28 1.49
N ASN A 12 -5.98 -9.97 0.49
CA ASN A 12 -6.27 -11.37 0.15
C ASN A 12 -5.19 -12.33 0.65
N GLY A 13 -4.19 -11.83 1.39
CA GLY A 13 -3.07 -12.62 1.89
C GLY A 13 -1.93 -12.83 0.88
N ALA A 14 -1.95 -12.17 -0.28
CA ALA A 14 -0.87 -12.23 -1.26
C ALA A 14 0.34 -11.44 -0.75
N ARG A 15 1.54 -12.04 -0.85
CA ARG A 15 2.78 -11.38 -0.45
C ARG A 15 3.08 -10.19 -1.39
N LEU A 16 3.32 -9.04 -0.78
CA LEU A 16 3.74 -7.82 -1.46
C LEU A 16 5.27 -7.74 -1.48
N GLN A 17 5.81 -7.12 -2.51
CA GLN A 17 7.24 -6.87 -2.68
C GLN A 17 7.49 -5.40 -3.04
N ASN A 18 8.70 -4.93 -2.77
CA ASN A 18 9.13 -3.60 -3.21
C ASN A 18 9.01 -3.49 -4.74
N GLY A 19 8.40 -2.42 -5.23
CA GLY A 19 8.14 -2.21 -6.65
C GLY A 19 6.80 -2.77 -7.15
N ASP A 20 6.07 -3.53 -6.33
CA ASP A 20 4.77 -4.08 -6.74
C ASP A 20 3.77 -2.98 -7.07
N THR A 21 2.73 -3.39 -7.79
CA THR A 21 1.57 -2.56 -8.06
C THR A 21 0.35 -3.10 -7.31
N VAL A 22 -0.41 -2.20 -6.70
CA VAL A 22 -1.62 -2.53 -5.92
C VAL A 22 -2.80 -1.67 -6.37
N HIS A 23 -4.01 -2.19 -6.16
CA HIS A 23 -5.26 -1.44 -6.27
C HIS A 23 -5.83 -1.16 -4.89
N VAL A 24 -6.37 0.05 -4.73
CA VAL A 24 -7.12 0.41 -3.52
C VAL A 24 -8.54 -0.18 -3.62
N ILE A 25 -8.96 -0.95 -2.61
CA ILE A 25 -10.24 -1.67 -2.65
C ILE A 25 -11.44 -0.86 -2.10
N LYS A 26 -11.20 0.32 -1.53
CA LYS A 26 -12.23 1.20 -0.98
C LYS A 26 -11.76 2.66 -0.95
N ASP A 27 -12.68 3.62 -0.84
CA ASP A 27 -12.30 5.02 -0.70
C ASP A 27 -11.49 5.26 0.61
N LEU A 28 -10.30 5.87 0.49
CA LEU A 28 -9.42 6.22 1.59
C LEU A 28 -9.27 7.74 1.67
N LYS A 29 -9.72 8.34 2.78
CA LYS A 29 -9.48 9.76 3.04
C LYS A 29 -8.05 9.96 3.52
N VAL A 30 -7.31 10.85 2.87
CA VAL A 30 -5.94 11.18 3.27
C VAL A 30 -6.00 12.11 4.48
N LYS A 31 -5.41 11.71 5.60
CA LYS A 31 -5.32 12.55 6.79
C LYS A 31 -4.54 13.84 6.47
N GLY A 32 -5.04 14.98 6.95
CA GLY A 32 -4.40 16.29 6.74
C GLY A 32 -4.73 16.97 5.40
N THR A 33 -5.53 16.34 4.53
CA THR A 33 -6.01 16.97 3.29
C THR A 33 -7.51 16.72 3.08
N SER A 34 -8.13 17.47 2.18
CA SER A 34 -9.49 17.18 1.68
C SER A 34 -9.49 16.09 0.58
N SER A 35 -8.32 15.58 0.19
CA SER A 35 -8.17 14.60 -0.88
C SER A 35 -8.58 13.20 -0.43
N THR A 36 -9.25 12.48 -1.33
CA THR A 36 -9.67 11.10 -1.14
C THR A 36 -9.09 10.24 -2.26
N ILE A 37 -8.40 9.17 -1.90
CA ILE A 37 -7.97 8.13 -2.83
C ILE A 37 -9.18 7.24 -3.09
N LYS A 38 -9.67 7.26 -4.32
CA LYS A 38 -10.88 6.51 -4.68
C LYS A 38 -10.59 5.01 -4.80
N GLN A 39 -11.61 4.20 -4.56
CA GLN A 39 -11.59 2.79 -4.89
C GLN A 39 -11.23 2.59 -6.37
N GLY A 40 -10.40 1.58 -6.63
CA GLY A 40 -9.89 1.27 -7.97
C GLY A 40 -8.60 2.02 -8.32
N THR A 41 -8.21 3.05 -7.57
CA THR A 41 -6.95 3.77 -7.81
C THR A 41 -5.79 2.78 -7.83
N LYS A 42 -5.00 2.84 -8.90
CA LYS A 42 -3.82 2.01 -9.12
C LYS A 42 -2.59 2.70 -8.57
N VAL A 43 -1.93 2.06 -7.63
CA VAL A 43 -0.71 2.55 -6.98
C VAL A 43 0.45 1.68 -7.44
N LYS A 44 1.40 2.27 -8.16
CA LYS A 44 2.55 1.56 -8.74
C LYS A 44 3.81 1.85 -7.94
N GLY A 45 4.72 0.88 -7.87
CA GLY A 45 6.03 1.07 -7.24
C GLY A 45 5.92 1.28 -5.73
N ILE A 46 5.14 0.45 -5.06
CA ILE A 46 5.02 0.51 -3.59
C ILE A 46 6.36 0.15 -2.94
N ARG A 47 6.57 0.67 -1.73
CA ARG A 47 7.72 0.33 -0.89
C ARG A 47 7.22 -0.28 0.42
N LEU A 48 7.76 -1.44 0.76
CA LEU A 48 7.51 -2.10 2.03
C LEU A 48 8.18 -1.31 3.14
N THR A 49 7.53 -1.30 4.30
CA THR A 49 8.06 -0.70 5.52
C THR A 49 8.39 -1.79 6.53
N ASP A 50 8.95 -1.40 7.67
CA ASP A 50 9.21 -2.32 8.79
C ASP A 50 7.90 -2.78 9.48
N ASP A 51 6.75 -2.19 9.12
CA ASP A 51 5.43 -2.56 9.59
C ASP A 51 4.66 -3.39 8.53
N PRO A 52 4.27 -4.64 8.83
CA PRO A 52 3.55 -5.50 7.89
C PRO A 52 2.14 -5.01 7.53
N GLU A 53 1.56 -4.12 8.34
CA GLU A 53 0.26 -3.52 8.07
C GLU A 53 0.35 -2.30 7.15
N HIS A 54 1.55 -1.79 6.85
CA HIS A 54 1.71 -0.52 6.15
C HIS A 54 2.71 -0.59 4.99
N ILE A 55 2.39 0.12 3.92
CA ILE A 55 3.30 0.36 2.80
C ILE A 55 3.42 1.85 2.54
N GLU A 56 4.57 2.26 2.03
CA GLU A 56 4.81 3.61 1.54
C GLU A 56 4.55 3.64 0.02
N CYS A 57 3.90 4.69 -0.45
CA CYS A 57 3.63 4.86 -1.87
C CYS A 57 3.55 6.33 -2.29
N ARG A 58 3.39 6.52 -3.60
CA ARG A 58 3.20 7.83 -4.22
C ARG A 58 1.94 7.83 -5.07
N VAL A 59 1.07 8.82 -4.88
CA VAL A 59 -0.19 9.00 -5.62
C VAL A 59 -0.36 10.48 -5.96
N ASP A 60 -0.72 10.81 -7.22
CA ASP A 60 -1.09 12.16 -7.67
C ASP A 60 -0.22 13.31 -7.11
N ASN A 61 1.10 13.17 -7.25
CA ASN A 61 2.14 14.09 -6.74
C ASN A 61 2.41 14.09 -5.23
N ILE A 62 1.61 13.40 -4.43
CA ILE A 62 1.86 13.22 -3.00
C ILE A 62 2.86 12.06 -2.82
N LYS A 63 4.04 12.37 -2.29
CA LYS A 63 5.09 11.40 -1.94
C LYS A 63 4.97 11.00 -0.47
N GLY A 64 5.41 9.79 -0.13
CA GLY A 64 5.48 9.33 1.27
C GLY A 64 4.12 9.06 1.90
N LEU A 65 3.11 8.70 1.09
CA LEU A 65 1.81 8.29 1.63
C LEU A 65 1.91 6.88 2.20
N MET A 66 1.57 6.73 3.48
CA MET A 66 1.51 5.44 4.14
C MET A 66 0.08 4.90 4.06
N LEU A 67 -0.10 3.75 3.40
CA LEU A 67 -1.40 3.11 3.22
C LEU A 67 -1.45 1.78 3.97
N LYS A 68 -2.59 1.48 4.59
CA LYS A 68 -2.82 0.21 5.27
C LYS A 68 -3.05 -0.92 4.25
N THR A 69 -2.28 -1.99 4.36
CA THR A 69 -2.26 -3.12 3.42
C THR A 69 -3.58 -3.89 3.37
N SER A 70 -4.36 -3.86 4.46
CA SER A 70 -5.71 -4.43 4.52
C SER A 70 -6.70 -3.81 3.51
N PHE A 71 -6.38 -2.65 2.93
CA PHE A 71 -7.21 -1.97 1.92
C PHE A 71 -6.58 -1.98 0.52
N LEU A 72 -5.51 -2.76 0.35
CA LEU A 72 -4.77 -2.88 -0.89
C LEU A 72 -4.92 -4.29 -1.43
N LYS A 73 -5.01 -4.41 -2.75
CA LYS A 73 -5.02 -5.68 -3.47
C LYS A 73 -3.88 -5.70 -4.47
N LYS A 74 -3.04 -6.74 -4.46
CA LYS A 74 -1.96 -6.90 -5.43
C LYS A 74 -2.53 -6.99 -6.85
N VAL A 75 -1.89 -6.29 -7.78
CA VAL A 75 -2.18 -6.36 -9.21
C VAL A 75 -1.15 -7.29 -9.83
N ASN A 76 -1.64 -8.35 -10.46
CA ASN A 76 -0.81 -9.29 -11.22
C ASN A 76 -0.46 -8.73 -12.61
#